data_AF-J9DYR2-F1
#
_entry.id   AF-J9DYR2-F1
#
_cell.length_a   1.000
_cell.length_b   1.000
_cell.length_c   1.000
_cell.angle_alpha   90.00
_cell.angle_beta   90.00
_cell.angle_gamma   90.00
#
_symmetry.space_group_name_H-M   'P 1'
#
loop_
_entity.id
_entity.type
_entity.pdbx_description
1 polymer ?
#
loop_
_entity_poly.entity_id
_entity_poly.type
_entity_poly.pdbx_seq_one_letter_code
_entity_poly.pdbx_strand_id
1 'polypeptide(L)'
;HEFYLHAVETRDLYHVTHRLKPLAQLNAEEFCIVEEVGYFIIRYLRKPYRLTAVKLAQTNAAGVRTGLIFSVKFHDMENVPDFIILRHLYDESVARRYQPGTRIEIILDNHWWTGTIDKKEVHDEENYPRSNWYCLTVRWDTGEDEKMSPWDVQPQQPNRRSGIASEEDQVLFSQYPVNERDWMGAVEGISACSERFIDAVRSMEDDPHIKPFAAPVNLIEYPDYLWDVDYPIDL
;
A
#
# COMPACT_ATOMS: atom_id res chain seq x y z
N HIS A 1 9.11 -0.71 6.81
CA HIS A 1 8.67 -0.93 8.21
C HIS A 1 9.46 -0.10 9.21
N GLU A 2 10.80 -0.03 9.14
CA GLU A 2 11.59 0.78 10.09
C GLU A 2 11.22 2.27 10.07
N PHE A 3 11.03 2.85 8.88
CA PHE A 3 10.52 4.22 8.71
C PHE A 3 9.16 4.45 9.39
N TYR A 4 8.25 3.48 9.27
CA TYR A 4 6.96 3.51 9.96
C TYR A 4 7.15 3.56 11.48
N LEU A 5 7.98 2.68 12.05
CA LEU A 5 8.24 2.65 13.49
C LEU A 5 8.95 3.93 13.97
N HIS A 6 9.87 4.46 13.18
CA HIS A 6 10.53 5.73 13.49
C HIS A 6 9.53 6.89 13.53
N ALA A 7 8.58 6.93 12.59
CA ALA A 7 7.52 7.94 12.60
C ALA A 7 6.56 7.76 13.79
N VAL A 8 6.23 6.52 14.19
CA VAL A 8 5.45 6.23 15.41
C VAL A 8 6.16 6.78 16.66
N GLU A 9 7.47 6.51 16.79
CA GLU A 9 8.29 6.98 17.93
C GLU A 9 8.42 8.51 17.93
N THR A 10 8.69 9.11 16.77
CA THR A 10 8.87 10.57 16.63
C THR A 10 7.58 11.34 16.91
N ARG A 11 6.43 10.79 16.54
CA ARG A 11 5.11 11.38 16.80
C ARG A 11 4.53 11.01 18.16
N ASP A 12 5.25 10.21 18.98
CA ASP A 12 4.83 9.72 20.30
C ASP A 12 3.42 9.12 20.30
N LEU A 13 3.11 8.28 19.29
CA LEU A 13 1.78 7.68 19.15
C LEU A 13 1.58 6.57 20.19
N TYR A 14 2.48 5.60 20.22
CA TYR A 14 2.46 4.49 21.18
C TYR A 14 3.86 3.88 21.35
N HIS A 15 4.04 3.15 22.46
CA HIS A 15 5.33 2.54 22.79
C HIS A 15 5.70 1.39 21.83
N VAL A 16 6.82 1.54 21.11
CA VAL A 16 7.35 0.51 20.19
C VAL A 16 8.16 -0.54 20.95
N THR A 17 7.53 -1.68 21.25
CA THR A 17 8.21 -2.83 21.86
C THR A 17 9.08 -3.58 20.84
N HIS A 18 10.04 -4.39 21.32
CA HIS A 18 10.84 -5.27 20.45
C HIS A 18 9.97 -6.23 19.60
N ARG A 19 8.75 -6.57 20.02
CA ARG A 19 7.85 -7.43 19.24
C ARG A 19 7.27 -6.74 17.99
N LEU A 20 7.34 -5.41 17.93
CA LEU A 20 6.93 -4.64 16.76
C LEU A 20 8.08 -4.38 15.79
N LYS A 21 9.34 -4.54 16.23
CA LYS A 21 10.51 -4.32 15.38
C LYS A 21 10.68 -5.47 14.37
N PRO A 22 11.23 -5.20 13.17
CA PRO A 22 11.63 -6.26 12.24
C PRO A 22 12.55 -7.28 12.92
N LEU A 23 12.48 -8.54 12.47
CA LEU A 23 13.43 -9.55 12.91
C LEU A 23 14.82 -9.22 12.34
N ALA A 24 15.87 -9.35 13.16
CA ALA A 24 17.25 -9.01 12.77
C ALA A 24 17.80 -9.80 11.57
N GLN A 25 17.17 -10.92 11.21
CA GLN A 25 17.56 -11.77 10.08
C GLN A 25 16.88 -11.40 8.75
N LEU A 26 15.99 -10.40 8.75
CA LEU A 26 15.36 -9.90 7.53
C LEU A 26 16.30 -8.92 6.82
N ASN A 27 16.26 -8.94 5.50
CA ASN A 27 16.90 -7.96 4.64
C ASN A 27 16.01 -6.71 4.50
N ALA A 28 16.47 -5.71 3.75
CA ALA A 28 15.67 -4.53 3.42
C ALA A 28 14.33 -4.87 2.75
N GLU A 29 14.32 -5.92 1.93
CA GLU A 29 13.21 -6.34 1.10
C GLU A 29 13.01 -7.85 1.25
N GLU A 30 11.77 -8.28 1.52
CA GLU A 30 11.43 -9.66 1.79
C GLU A 30 10.17 -10.07 1.03
N PHE A 31 10.25 -11.15 0.25
CA PHE A 31 9.09 -11.69 -0.46
C PHE A 31 8.28 -12.60 0.46
N CYS A 32 6.99 -12.33 0.58
CA CYS A 32 6.12 -13.07 1.49
C CYS A 32 4.77 -13.42 0.86
N ILE A 33 4.16 -14.48 1.39
CA ILE A 33 2.74 -14.79 1.20
C ILE A 33 2.00 -14.38 2.47
N VAL A 34 0.88 -13.67 2.31
CA VAL A 34 -0.02 -13.35 3.42
C VAL A 34 -0.74 -14.63 3.85
N GLU A 35 -0.55 -15.03 5.11
CA GLU A 35 -1.28 -16.16 5.68
C GLU A 35 -2.57 -15.71 6.37
N GLU A 36 -2.51 -14.58 7.06
CA GLU A 36 -3.60 -14.10 7.91
C GLU A 36 -3.54 -12.58 8.01
N VAL A 37 -4.70 -11.94 7.93
CA VAL A 37 -4.87 -10.52 8.23
C VAL A 37 -5.82 -10.42 9.41
N GLY A 38 -5.39 -9.73 10.45
CA GLY A 38 -6.18 -9.46 11.64
C GLY A 38 -6.01 -8.03 12.12
N TYR A 39 -6.72 -7.68 13.19
CA TYR A 39 -6.65 -6.35 13.80
C TYR A 39 -6.20 -6.47 15.25
N PHE A 40 -5.28 -5.59 15.67
CA PHE A 40 -4.70 -5.58 17.01
C PHE A 40 -4.87 -4.21 17.65
N ILE A 41 -5.51 -4.14 18.82
CA ILE A 41 -5.74 -2.88 19.52
C ILE A 41 -4.64 -2.62 20.54
N ILE A 42 -3.91 -1.52 20.37
CA ILE A 42 -3.01 -0.99 21.40
C ILE A 42 -3.79 -0.01 22.26
N ARG A 43 -4.06 -0.39 23.51
CA ARG A 43 -4.66 0.51 24.50
C ARG A 43 -3.56 1.42 25.07
N TYR A 44 -3.49 2.66 24.59
CA TYR A 44 -2.57 3.68 25.11
C TYR A 44 -3.36 4.88 25.64
N LEU A 45 -2.75 5.65 26.54
CA LEU A 45 -3.39 6.73 27.33
C LEU A 45 -4.07 7.85 26.51
N ARG A 46 -3.84 7.94 25.19
CA ARG A 46 -4.36 9.03 24.33
C ARG A 46 -5.42 8.64 23.30
N LYS A 47 -5.50 7.38 22.85
CA LYS A 47 -6.60 6.75 22.07
C LYS A 47 -6.17 5.31 21.81
N PRO A 48 -7.06 4.30 21.75
CA PRO A 48 -6.66 2.99 21.25
C PRO A 48 -6.24 3.09 19.77
N TYR A 49 -5.00 2.69 19.44
CA TYR A 49 -4.60 2.55 18.03
C TYR A 49 -4.96 1.14 17.56
N ARG A 50 -5.81 1.04 16.52
CA ARG A 50 -6.07 -0.23 15.84
C ARG A 50 -4.99 -0.43 14.78
N LEU A 51 -4.13 -1.41 14.99
CA LEU A 51 -3.14 -1.83 14.03
C LEU A 51 -3.68 -2.96 13.17
N THR A 52 -3.48 -2.87 11.85
CA THR A 52 -3.53 -4.01 10.95
C THR A 52 -2.35 -4.93 11.30
N ALA A 53 -2.65 -6.18 11.63
CA ALA A 53 -1.66 -7.21 11.91
C ALA A 53 -1.67 -8.22 10.75
N VAL A 54 -0.57 -8.30 10.03
CA VAL A 54 -0.41 -9.21 8.89
C VAL A 54 0.59 -10.28 9.26
N LYS A 55 0.17 -11.55 9.18
CA LYS A 55 1.04 -12.70 9.32
C LYS A 55 1.57 -13.11 7.94
N LEU A 56 2.89 -13.16 7.83
CA LEU A 56 3.62 -13.34 6.59
C LEU A 56 4.45 -14.62 6.65
N ALA A 57 4.34 -15.44 5.61
CA ALA A 57 5.26 -16.56 5.36
C ALA A 57 6.30 -16.12 4.32
N GLN A 58 7.57 -16.08 4.71
CA GLN A 58 8.67 -15.69 3.82
C GLN A 58 8.84 -16.74 2.70
N THR A 59 9.15 -16.23 1.51
CA THR A 59 9.43 -17.00 0.32
C THR A 59 10.75 -16.54 -0.30
N ASN A 60 11.40 -17.41 -1.05
CA ASN A 60 12.48 -16.98 -1.94
C ASN A 60 11.91 -16.28 -3.19
N ALA A 61 12.78 -15.77 -4.07
CA ALA A 61 12.37 -15.10 -5.30
C ALA A 61 11.47 -15.96 -6.22
N ALA A 62 11.59 -17.29 -6.14
CA ALA A 62 10.78 -18.25 -6.90
C ALA A 62 9.43 -18.59 -6.24
N GLY A 63 9.11 -17.99 -5.09
CA GLY A 63 7.85 -18.23 -4.37
C GLY A 63 7.85 -19.47 -3.47
N VAL A 64 9.00 -20.13 -3.28
CA VAL A 64 9.11 -21.29 -2.38
C VAL A 64 9.25 -20.80 -0.94
N ARG A 65 8.40 -21.29 -0.05
CA ARG A 65 8.43 -20.95 1.39
C ARG A 65 9.77 -21.35 2.01
N THR A 66 10.38 -20.44 2.76
CA THR A 66 11.64 -20.69 3.48
C THR A 66 11.41 -21.38 4.83
N GLY A 67 10.17 -21.37 5.31
CA GLY A 67 9.78 -21.84 6.65
C GLY A 67 9.76 -20.73 7.70
N LEU A 68 10.29 -19.53 7.40
CA LEU A 68 10.19 -18.38 8.28
C LEU A 68 8.80 -17.76 8.20
N ILE A 69 8.18 -17.56 9.37
CA ILE A 69 6.89 -16.90 9.54
C ILE A 69 7.04 -15.80 10.57
N PHE A 70 6.50 -14.62 10.27
CA PHE A 70 6.53 -13.47 11.17
C PHE A 70 5.29 -12.61 11.01
N SER A 71 5.10 -11.65 11.91
CA SER A 71 3.97 -10.72 11.84
C SER A 71 4.47 -9.29 11.79
N VAL A 72 3.79 -8.48 10.99
CA VAL A 72 3.98 -7.04 10.89
C VAL A 72 2.72 -6.37 11.41
N LYS A 73 2.87 -5.28 12.16
CA LYS A 73 1.73 -4.49 12.65
C LYS A 73 1.91 -3.03 12.28
N PHE A 74 0.89 -2.44 11.67
CA PHE A 74 0.94 -1.05 11.22
C PHE A 74 -0.46 -0.44 11.14
N HIS A 75 -0.52 0.87 10.97
CA HIS A 75 -1.72 1.61 10.57
C HIS A 75 -1.31 2.64 9.53
N ASP A 76 -2.26 3.12 8.73
CA ASP A 76 -1.98 4.18 7.78
C ASP A 76 -1.54 5.47 8.50
N MET A 77 -0.57 6.17 7.93
CA MET A 77 -0.01 7.39 8.48
C MET A 77 0.29 8.38 7.37
N GLU A 78 -0.28 9.58 7.51
CA GLU A 78 0.01 10.69 6.62
C GLU A 78 1.53 10.95 6.52
N ASN A 79 2.02 11.11 5.29
CA ASN A 79 3.43 11.33 4.96
C ASN A 79 4.39 10.20 5.40
N VAL A 80 3.88 8.96 5.54
CA VAL A 80 4.72 7.78 5.78
C VAL A 80 4.46 6.78 4.65
N PRO A 81 5.48 6.41 3.85
CA PRO A 81 5.28 5.52 2.71
C PRO A 81 4.84 4.12 3.11
N ASP A 82 4.03 3.53 2.25
CA ASP A 82 3.71 2.11 2.31
C ASP A 82 4.95 1.25 2.14
N PHE A 83 5.04 0.19 2.93
CA PHE A 83 6.16 -0.74 2.92
C PHE A 83 5.74 -2.20 2.68
N ILE A 84 4.45 -2.44 2.47
CA ILE A 84 3.91 -3.71 1.97
C ILE A 84 3.52 -3.48 0.52
N ILE A 85 4.37 -3.93 -0.40
CA ILE A 85 4.20 -3.71 -1.82
C ILE A 85 3.72 -5.00 -2.48
N LEU A 86 2.70 -4.91 -3.35
CA LEU A 86 2.23 -6.07 -4.10
C LEU A 86 3.34 -6.59 -5.02
N ARG A 87 3.51 -7.91 -5.05
CA ARG A 87 4.62 -8.56 -5.75
C ARG A 87 4.73 -8.16 -7.23
N HIS A 88 3.59 -8.07 -7.93
CA HIS A 88 3.58 -7.69 -9.35
C HIS A 88 4.04 -6.24 -9.56
N LEU A 89 3.60 -5.28 -8.71
CA LEU A 89 4.04 -3.87 -8.79
C LEU A 89 5.55 -3.77 -8.56
N TYR A 90 6.05 -4.50 -7.56
CA TYR A 90 7.48 -4.56 -7.28
C TYR A 90 8.26 -5.11 -8.50
N ASP A 91 7.86 -6.28 -9.02
CA ASP A 91 8.55 -6.93 -10.13
C ASP A 91 8.51 -6.05 -11.39
N GLU A 92 7.36 -5.46 -11.72
CA GLU A 92 7.20 -4.58 -12.88
C GLU A 92 8.05 -3.32 -12.75
N SER A 93 7.95 -2.62 -11.61
CA SER A 93 8.68 -1.37 -11.38
C SER A 93 10.19 -1.56 -11.39
N VAL A 94 10.70 -2.65 -10.81
CA VAL A 94 12.13 -2.99 -10.84
C VAL A 94 12.58 -3.39 -12.25
N ALA A 95 11.74 -4.11 -13.00
CA ALA A 95 12.04 -4.52 -14.38
C ALA A 95 12.16 -3.33 -15.35
N ARG A 96 11.50 -2.20 -15.08
CA ARG A 96 11.62 -0.96 -15.88
C ARG A 96 13.04 -0.38 -15.89
N ARG A 97 13.89 -0.71 -14.91
CA ARG A 97 15.30 -0.27 -14.83
C ARG A 97 15.49 1.23 -15.06
N TYR A 98 14.69 2.04 -14.35
CA TYR A 98 14.75 3.50 -14.38
C TYR A 98 16.19 4.06 -14.41
N GLN A 99 16.41 5.02 -15.30
CA GLN A 99 17.69 5.73 -15.48
C GLN A 99 17.53 7.23 -15.21
N PRO A 100 18.60 7.93 -14.79
CA PRO A 100 18.62 9.40 -14.80
C PRO A 100 18.17 9.96 -16.15
N GLY A 101 17.34 11.01 -16.11
CA GLY A 101 16.69 11.60 -17.28
C GLY A 101 15.36 10.95 -17.68
N THR A 102 14.98 9.82 -17.06
CA THR A 102 13.66 9.22 -17.32
C THR A 102 12.55 10.11 -16.77
N ARG A 103 11.55 10.38 -17.59
CA ARG A 103 10.34 11.11 -17.21
C ARG A 103 9.35 10.18 -16.53
N ILE A 104 8.80 10.64 -15.40
CA ILE A 104 7.88 9.86 -14.57
C ILE A 104 6.61 10.65 -14.25
N GLU A 105 5.58 9.92 -13.84
CA GLU A 105 4.30 10.42 -13.35
C GLU A 105 3.84 9.63 -12.11
N ILE A 106 3.09 10.31 -11.23
CA ILE A 106 2.39 9.73 -10.07
C ILE A 106 1.05 10.47 -9.87
N ILE A 107 0.06 9.81 -9.28
CA ILE A 107 -1.12 10.46 -8.69
C ILE A 107 -0.95 10.55 -7.18
N LEU A 108 -1.06 11.74 -6.62
CA LEU A 108 -1.14 12.00 -5.17
C LEU A 108 -2.20 13.08 -4.92
N ASP A 109 -3.03 12.91 -3.90
CA ASP A 109 -4.09 13.85 -3.51
C ASP A 109 -4.96 14.33 -4.68
N ASN A 110 -5.41 13.40 -5.53
CA ASN A 110 -6.19 13.68 -6.74
C ASN A 110 -5.48 14.59 -7.75
N HIS A 111 -4.14 14.65 -7.71
CA HIS A 111 -3.33 15.42 -8.64
C HIS A 111 -2.29 14.55 -9.31
N TRP A 112 -2.13 14.74 -10.61
CA TRP A 112 -0.99 14.28 -11.37
C TRP A 112 0.23 15.13 -11.05
N TRP A 113 1.32 14.44 -10.75
CA TRP A 113 2.64 15.02 -10.59
C TRP A 113 3.57 14.40 -11.61
N THR A 114 4.28 15.25 -12.35
CA THR A 114 5.26 14.84 -13.35
C THR A 114 6.64 15.32 -12.97
N GLY A 115 7.64 14.48 -13.22
CA GLY A 115 9.02 14.77 -12.82
C GLY A 115 10.05 14.03 -13.66
N THR A 116 11.32 14.27 -13.35
CA THR A 116 12.46 13.61 -13.98
C THR A 116 13.32 12.96 -12.92
N ILE A 117 13.77 11.74 -13.17
CA ILE A 117 14.76 11.10 -12.31
C ILE A 117 16.09 11.83 -12.46
N ASP A 118 16.56 12.49 -11.40
CA ASP A 118 17.84 13.18 -11.36
C ASP A 118 18.97 12.16 -11.10
N LYS A 119 18.77 11.28 -10.12
CA LYS A 119 19.77 10.29 -9.70
C LYS A 119 19.14 8.96 -9.31
N LYS A 120 19.96 7.91 -9.38
CA LYS A 120 19.66 6.60 -8.82
C LYS A 120 20.81 6.16 -7.92
N GLU A 121 20.54 6.08 -6.63
CA GLU A 121 21.52 5.79 -5.57
C GLU A 121 20.83 5.04 -4.44
N VAL A 122 21.50 4.06 -3.82
CA VAL A 122 20.91 3.30 -2.72
C VAL A 122 20.74 4.20 -1.50
N HIS A 123 19.60 4.10 -0.81
CA HIS A 123 19.32 4.95 0.36
C HIS A 123 20.27 4.68 1.55
N ASP A 124 20.48 3.41 1.86
CA ASP A 124 21.36 2.95 2.94
C ASP A 124 22.38 1.97 2.36
N GLU A 125 23.49 2.51 1.85
CA GLU A 125 24.55 1.71 1.23
C GLU A 125 25.32 0.84 2.24
N GLU A 126 25.36 1.25 3.51
CA GLU A 126 26.10 0.56 4.57
C GLU A 126 25.38 -0.72 5.03
N ASN A 127 24.09 -0.61 5.34
CA ASN A 127 23.32 -1.75 5.84
C ASN A 127 22.63 -2.52 4.71
N TYR A 128 22.20 -1.82 3.65
CA TYR A 128 21.31 -2.36 2.63
C TYR A 128 21.73 -1.99 1.18
N PRO A 129 22.94 -2.37 0.73
CA PRO A 129 23.52 -1.96 -0.56
C PRO A 129 22.76 -2.44 -1.81
N ARG A 130 21.72 -3.26 -1.65
CA ARG A 130 20.90 -3.79 -2.75
C ARG A 130 19.43 -3.35 -2.66
N SER A 131 19.10 -2.49 -1.72
CA SER A 131 17.73 -2.00 -1.53
C SER A 131 17.31 -1.06 -2.66
N ASN A 132 16.10 -1.28 -3.17
CA ASN A 132 15.39 -0.38 -4.07
C ASN A 132 14.56 0.67 -3.32
N TRP A 133 14.46 0.56 -1.98
CA TRP A 133 13.81 1.54 -1.13
C TRP A 133 14.45 2.92 -1.30
N TYR A 134 13.65 3.93 -1.69
CA TYR A 134 14.10 5.32 -1.85
C TYR A 134 15.36 5.49 -2.73
N CYS A 135 15.51 4.61 -3.72
CA CYS A 135 16.70 4.61 -4.56
C CYS A 135 16.65 5.61 -5.73
N LEU A 136 15.52 6.29 -5.94
CA LEU A 136 15.35 7.29 -7.01
C LEU A 136 15.25 8.68 -6.39
N THR A 137 16.09 9.61 -6.84
CA THR A 137 15.91 11.03 -6.54
C THR A 137 15.19 11.66 -7.74
N VAL A 138 13.96 12.11 -7.52
CA VAL A 138 13.08 12.69 -8.54
C VAL A 138 13.07 14.20 -8.36
N ARG A 139 13.29 14.92 -9.46
CA ARG A 139 13.05 16.37 -9.56
C ARG A 139 11.69 16.60 -10.18
N TRP A 140 10.74 17.05 -9.38
CA TRP A 140 9.39 17.37 -9.82
C TRP A 140 9.39 18.64 -10.69
N ASP A 141 8.44 18.74 -11.61
CA ASP A 141 8.31 19.92 -12.48
C ASP A 141 7.97 21.19 -11.70
N THR A 142 7.48 21.05 -10.47
CA THR A 142 7.28 22.14 -9.50
C THR A 142 8.57 22.67 -8.89
N GLY A 143 9.69 21.94 -9.04
CA GLY A 143 11.02 22.34 -8.57
C GLY A 143 11.46 21.67 -7.27
N GLU A 144 10.63 20.83 -6.66
CA GLU A 144 10.98 20.05 -5.47
C GLU A 144 11.72 18.77 -5.84
N ASP A 145 12.72 18.41 -5.03
CA ASP A 145 13.46 17.16 -5.16
C ASP A 145 13.01 16.21 -4.03
N GLU A 146 12.61 14.99 -4.38
CA GLU A 146 12.10 13.98 -3.44
C GLU A 146 12.69 12.60 -3.72
N LYS A 147 12.84 11.78 -2.68
CA LYS A 147 13.26 10.37 -2.83
C LYS A 147 12.04 9.48 -2.98
N MET A 148 12.06 8.68 -4.04
CA MET A 148 11.01 7.74 -4.39
C MET A 148 11.58 6.33 -4.56
N SER A 149 10.75 5.33 -4.37
CA SER A 149 11.04 3.94 -4.74
C SER A 149 10.47 3.64 -6.13
N PRO A 150 10.97 2.62 -6.85
CA PRO A 150 10.49 2.31 -8.20
C PRO A 150 8.99 2.07 -8.30
N TRP A 151 8.38 1.46 -7.28
CA TRP A 151 6.94 1.16 -7.24
C TRP A 151 6.06 2.38 -6.94
N ASP A 152 6.65 3.50 -6.51
CA ASP A 152 5.91 4.73 -6.25
C ASP A 152 5.61 5.50 -7.55
N VAL A 153 6.32 5.21 -8.64
CA VAL A 153 6.28 6.01 -9.88
C VAL A 153 5.99 5.17 -11.14
N GLN A 154 5.47 5.82 -12.17
CA GLN A 154 5.27 5.22 -13.50
C GLN A 154 5.97 6.06 -14.58
N PRO A 155 6.41 5.48 -15.72
CA PRO A 155 6.92 6.26 -16.83
C PRO A 155 5.87 7.23 -17.34
N GLN A 156 6.27 8.47 -17.64
CA GLN A 156 5.33 9.49 -18.09
C GLN A 156 4.74 9.13 -19.46
N GLN A 157 3.42 9.18 -19.58
CA GLN A 157 2.74 9.05 -20.87
C GLN A 157 2.92 10.34 -21.72
N PRO A 158 3.01 10.27 -23.05
CA PRO A 158 3.36 11.42 -23.90
C PRO A 158 2.52 12.69 -23.67
N ASN A 159 1.23 12.51 -23.35
CA ASN A 159 0.28 13.59 -23.16
C ASN A 159 0.00 13.95 -21.69
N ARG A 160 0.62 13.25 -20.72
CA ARG A 160 0.40 13.53 -19.30
C ARG A 160 1.13 14.80 -18.87
N ARG A 161 0.48 15.65 -18.09
CA ARG A 161 1.08 16.83 -17.45
C ARG A 161 0.58 16.92 -16.01
N SER A 162 1.32 17.65 -15.18
CA SER A 162 0.87 17.94 -13.82
C SER A 162 -0.46 18.69 -13.84
N GLY A 163 -1.40 18.32 -12.97
CA GLY A 163 -2.76 18.85 -12.97
C GLY A 163 -3.74 17.98 -12.17
N ILE A 164 -5.03 18.31 -12.23
CA ILE A 164 -6.07 17.55 -11.52
C ILE A 164 -6.25 16.18 -12.20
N ALA A 165 -6.26 15.11 -11.41
CA ALA A 165 -6.58 13.76 -11.87
C ALA A 165 -8.10 13.52 -11.79
N SER A 166 -8.69 12.98 -12.86
CA SER A 166 -10.07 12.53 -12.81
C SER A 166 -10.20 11.23 -12.00
N GLU A 167 -11.44 10.84 -11.67
CA GLU A 167 -11.70 9.52 -11.08
C GLU A 167 -11.29 8.39 -12.04
N GLU A 168 -11.55 8.55 -13.34
CA GLU A 168 -11.12 7.60 -14.38
C GLU A 168 -9.59 7.44 -14.41
N ASP A 169 -8.85 8.54 -14.24
CA ASP A 169 -7.39 8.53 -14.16
C ASP A 169 -6.91 7.73 -12.94
N GLN A 170 -7.56 7.90 -11.78
CA GLN A 170 -7.22 7.14 -10.56
C GLN A 170 -7.46 5.65 -10.75
N VAL A 171 -8.62 5.28 -11.30
CA VAL A 171 -8.97 3.89 -11.60
C VAL A 171 -7.97 3.28 -12.57
N LEU A 172 -7.58 4.01 -13.62
CA LEU A 172 -6.59 3.55 -14.59
C LEU A 172 -5.20 3.38 -13.97
N PHE A 173 -4.77 4.32 -13.13
CA PHE A 173 -3.48 4.27 -12.45
C PHE A 173 -3.40 3.13 -11.43
N SER A 174 -4.52 2.80 -10.78
CA SER A 174 -4.62 1.73 -9.78
C SER A 174 -4.90 0.33 -10.37
N GLN A 175 -4.86 0.15 -11.69
CA GLN A 175 -5.21 -1.13 -12.30
C GLN A 175 -4.24 -2.25 -11.88
N TYR A 176 -4.81 -3.32 -11.34
CA TYR A 176 -4.12 -4.58 -11.09
C TYR A 176 -4.34 -5.51 -12.29
N PRO A 177 -3.28 -6.06 -12.92
CA PRO A 177 -3.45 -6.97 -14.05
C PRO A 177 -4.09 -8.28 -13.57
N VAL A 178 -5.15 -8.72 -14.25
CA VAL A 178 -5.80 -10.00 -13.94
C VAL A 178 -4.80 -11.15 -14.18
N ASN A 179 -4.49 -11.89 -13.12
CA ASN A 179 -3.60 -13.05 -13.17
C ASN A 179 -4.41 -14.33 -12.92
N GLU A 180 -4.47 -15.21 -13.93
CA GLU A 180 -5.25 -16.46 -13.85
C GLU A 180 -4.80 -17.37 -12.71
N ARG A 181 -3.53 -17.30 -12.30
CA ARG A 181 -3.00 -18.09 -11.18
C ARG A 181 -3.61 -17.69 -9.84
N ASP A 182 -4.08 -16.46 -9.70
CA ASP A 182 -4.73 -15.99 -8.47
C ASP A 182 -6.16 -16.57 -8.34
N TRP A 183 -6.71 -17.13 -9.42
CA TRP A 183 -8.03 -17.73 -9.51
C TRP A 183 -7.99 -19.27 -9.58
N MET A 184 -6.87 -19.89 -9.17
CA MET A 184 -6.74 -21.34 -9.09
C MET A 184 -7.85 -21.94 -8.22
N GLY A 185 -8.74 -22.73 -8.82
CA GLY A 185 -9.94 -23.30 -8.17
C GLY A 185 -11.27 -22.72 -8.65
N ALA A 186 -11.24 -21.65 -9.46
CA ALA A 186 -12.42 -21.16 -10.18
C ALA A 186 -12.78 -22.11 -11.33
N VAL A 187 -13.55 -23.16 -11.02
CA VAL A 187 -13.89 -24.26 -11.95
C VAL A 187 -14.60 -23.76 -13.23
N GLU A 188 -15.36 -22.67 -13.14
CA GLU A 188 -16.14 -22.08 -14.23
C GLU A 188 -15.40 -20.93 -14.94
N GLY A 189 -14.13 -20.70 -14.59
CA GLY A 189 -13.33 -19.58 -15.08
C GLY A 189 -13.58 -18.28 -14.33
N ILE A 190 -12.69 -17.30 -14.58
CA ILE A 190 -12.67 -16.01 -13.90
C ILE A 190 -13.98 -15.24 -14.12
N SER A 191 -14.47 -15.16 -15.37
CA SER A 191 -15.67 -14.39 -15.71
C SER A 191 -16.88 -14.85 -14.91
N ALA A 192 -17.16 -16.16 -14.90
CA ALA A 192 -18.32 -16.72 -14.20
C ALA A 192 -18.19 -16.54 -12.68
N CYS A 193 -16.99 -16.72 -12.12
CA CYS A 193 -16.77 -16.49 -10.69
C CYS A 193 -16.91 -15.00 -10.31
N SER A 194 -16.40 -14.09 -11.14
CA SER A 194 -16.57 -12.64 -10.96
C SER A 194 -18.05 -12.23 -11.04
N GLU A 195 -18.79 -12.73 -12.03
CA GLU A 195 -20.23 -12.46 -12.17
C GLU A 195 -20.99 -12.93 -10.93
N ARG A 196 -20.73 -14.17 -10.45
CA ARG A 196 -21.34 -14.67 -9.22
C ARG A 196 -21.02 -13.81 -8.00
N PHE A 197 -19.78 -13.30 -7.90
CA PHE A 197 -19.40 -12.43 -6.78
C PHE A 197 -20.12 -11.08 -6.85
N ILE A 198 -20.18 -10.49 -8.05
CA ILE A 198 -20.90 -9.24 -8.30
C ILE A 198 -22.39 -9.41 -7.99
N ASP A 199 -23.00 -10.51 -8.41
CA ASP A 199 -24.41 -10.80 -8.14
C ASP A 199 -24.67 -11.01 -6.66
N ALA A 200 -23.77 -11.69 -5.94
CA ALA A 200 -23.85 -11.84 -4.49
C ALA A 200 -23.77 -10.48 -3.79
N VAL A 201 -22.82 -9.61 -4.17
CA VAL A 201 -22.71 -8.25 -3.62
C VAL A 201 -23.98 -7.45 -3.90
N ARG A 202 -24.47 -7.45 -5.14
CA ARG A 202 -25.72 -6.78 -5.53
C ARG A 202 -26.92 -7.30 -4.74
N SER A 203 -26.99 -8.60 -4.49
CA SER A 203 -28.08 -9.18 -3.69
C SER A 203 -28.10 -8.71 -2.23
N MET A 204 -26.96 -8.24 -1.72
CA MET A 204 -26.84 -7.70 -0.37
C MET A 204 -27.17 -6.20 -0.29
N GLU A 205 -27.15 -5.46 -1.39
CA GLU A 205 -27.41 -4.00 -1.40
C GLU A 205 -28.79 -3.64 -0.83
N ASP A 206 -29.79 -4.49 -1.06
CA ASP A 206 -31.16 -4.30 -0.57
C ASP A 206 -31.40 -4.85 0.85
N ASP A 207 -30.40 -5.49 1.47
CA ASP A 207 -30.53 -5.98 2.85
C ASP A 207 -30.60 -4.79 3.82
N PRO A 208 -31.65 -4.67 4.66
CA PRO A 208 -31.80 -3.57 5.60
C PRO A 208 -30.63 -3.38 6.57
N HIS A 209 -29.87 -4.45 6.86
CA HIS A 209 -28.69 -4.39 7.72
C HIS A 209 -27.42 -3.94 7.00
N ILE A 210 -27.36 -4.09 5.67
CA ILE A 210 -26.20 -3.71 4.85
C ILE A 210 -26.38 -2.32 4.24
N LYS A 211 -27.62 -1.94 3.94
CA LYS A 211 -27.98 -0.67 3.31
C LYS A 211 -27.34 0.58 3.93
N PRO A 212 -27.15 0.70 5.26
CA PRO A 212 -26.45 1.86 5.84
C PRO A 212 -24.99 2.01 5.40
N PHE A 213 -24.33 0.93 4.96
CA PHE A 213 -22.93 0.93 4.50
C PHE A 213 -22.79 1.21 2.99
N ALA A 214 -23.90 1.32 2.25
CA ALA A 214 -23.89 1.53 0.80
C ALA A 214 -23.74 3.01 0.40
N ALA A 215 -23.79 3.93 1.36
CA ALA A 215 -23.66 5.36 1.16
C ALA A 215 -22.85 5.98 2.30
N PRO A 216 -22.33 7.21 2.14
CA PRO A 216 -21.64 7.90 3.21
C PRO A 216 -22.48 7.99 4.49
N VAL A 217 -21.83 7.79 5.64
CA VAL A 217 -22.47 7.71 6.94
C VAL A 217 -23.05 9.06 7.32
N ASN A 218 -24.36 9.08 7.53
CA ASN A 218 -25.05 10.27 8.01
C ASN A 218 -24.83 10.44 9.52
N LEU A 219 -23.95 11.37 9.88
CA LEU A 219 -23.64 11.70 11.29
C LEU A 219 -24.84 12.27 12.09
N ILE A 220 -25.90 12.73 11.42
CA ILE A 220 -27.14 13.14 12.11
C ILE A 220 -27.91 11.90 12.57
N GLU A 221 -27.89 10.83 11.76
CA GLU A 221 -28.57 9.57 12.06
C GLU A 221 -27.72 8.68 12.98
N TYR A 222 -26.39 8.71 12.82
CA TYR A 222 -25.42 7.95 13.60
C TYR A 222 -24.42 8.88 14.31
N PRO A 223 -24.85 9.63 15.35
CA PRO A 223 -23.99 10.60 16.04
C PRO A 223 -22.83 9.94 16.80
N ASP A 224 -22.98 8.67 17.15
CA ASP A 224 -21.95 7.90 17.87
C ASP A 224 -20.84 7.37 16.94
N TYR A 225 -21.01 7.47 15.62
CA TYR A 225 -20.10 6.89 14.62
C TYR A 225 -18.65 7.35 14.79
N LEU A 226 -18.43 8.66 14.99
CA LEU A 226 -17.08 9.23 15.19
C LEU A 226 -16.41 8.78 16.49
N TRP A 227 -17.18 8.27 17.45
CA TRP A 227 -16.67 7.76 18.72
C TRP A 227 -16.32 6.27 18.64
N ASP A 228 -17.06 5.51 17.82
CA ASP A 228 -16.89 4.07 17.67
C ASP A 228 -15.97 3.67 16.51
N VAL A 229 -15.86 4.53 15.49
CA VAL A 229 -15.04 4.34 14.29
C VAL A 229 -13.82 5.25 14.33
N ASP A 230 -12.67 4.62 14.54
CA ASP A 230 -11.40 5.32 14.74
C ASP A 230 -10.88 5.99 13.46
N TYR A 231 -11.23 5.44 12.29
CA TYR A 231 -10.79 5.88 10.96
C TYR A 231 -11.97 5.83 9.99
N PRO A 232 -12.87 6.84 10.04
CA PRO A 232 -14.02 6.87 9.15
C PRO A 232 -13.55 7.19 7.73
N ILE A 233 -13.81 6.29 6.79
CA ILE A 233 -13.41 6.40 5.37
C ILE A 233 -14.59 6.71 4.45
N ASP A 234 -15.77 6.79 5.03
CA ASP A 234 -17.08 6.77 4.39
C ASP A 234 -17.98 7.90 4.91
N LEU A 235 -17.41 9.07 5.24
CA LEU A 235 -18.17 10.27 5.64
C LEU A 235 -18.54 11.15 4.45
#